data_AF-A0A917JVN9-F1
#
_entry.id   AF-A0A917JVN9-F1
#
_cell.length_a   1.000
_cell.length_b   1.000
_cell.length_c   1.000
_cell.angle_alpha   90.00
_cell.angle_beta   90.00
_cell.angle_gamma   90.00
#
_symmetry.space_group_name_H-M   'P 1'
#
loop_
_entity.id
_entity.type
_entity.pdbx_description
1 polymer ?
#
loop_
_entity_poly.entity_id
_entity_poly.type
_entity_poly.pdbx_seq_one_letter_code
_entity_poly.pdbx_strand_id
1 'polypeptide(L)'
;MTAIGIVIGGNVGIKINIQKIENMDNNPIYIELSEKVESGELEVNKNLGLILIQGMREAHVDAGSYLDSIFKIFIYVGIFLIFLVLTLAFVTWRLFTKVSVKRD
;
A
#
# COMPACT_ATOMS: atom_id res chain seq x y z
N MET A 1 18.66 -0.81 10.05
CA MET A 1 17.85 0.34 9.57
C MET A 1 16.93 -0.03 8.40
N THR A 2 17.35 -0.89 7.47
CA THR A 2 16.57 -1.26 6.27
C THR A 2 15.22 -1.93 6.56
N ALA A 3 15.16 -2.95 7.42
CA ALA A 3 13.90 -3.64 7.71
C ALA A 3 12.85 -2.77 8.42
N ILE A 4 13.29 -1.91 9.35
CA ILE A 4 12.42 -0.92 10.02
C ILE A 4 11.90 0.10 9.00
N GLY A 5 12.77 0.56 8.08
CA GLY A 5 12.37 1.45 7.00
C GLY A 5 11.30 0.86 6.08
N ILE A 6 11.38 -0.44 5.78
CA ILE A 6 10.37 -1.16 4.99
C ILE A 6 9.00 -1.16 5.70
N VAL A 7 8.97 -1.42 7.01
CA VAL A 7 7.73 -1.44 7.80
C VAL A 7 7.09 -0.05 7.89
N ILE A 8 7.90 0.99 8.15
CA ILE A 8 7.41 2.37 8.24
C ILE A 8 6.92 2.84 6.87
N GLY A 9 7.70 2.62 5.82
CA GLY A 9 7.35 2.98 4.45
C GLY A 9 6.10 2.28 3.95
N GLY A 10 5.94 0.99 4.24
CA GLY A 10 4.72 0.25 3.93
C GLY A 10 3.48 0.82 4.62
N ASN A 11 3.56 1.16 5.90
CA ASN A 11 2.43 1.78 6.63
C ASN A 11 2.05 3.16 6.08
N VAL A 12 3.04 3.99 5.74
CA VAL A 12 2.80 5.30 5.11
C VAL A 12 2.20 5.12 3.72
N GLY A 13 2.69 4.16 2.93
CA GLY A 13 2.15 3.80 1.61
C GLY A 13 0.68 3.40 1.65
N ILE A 14 0.29 2.55 2.62
CA ILE A 14 -1.11 2.17 2.84
C ILE A 14 -1.98 3.40 3.12
N LYS A 15 -1.55 4.28 4.04
CA LYS A 15 -2.32 5.49 4.38
C LYS A 15 -2.52 6.42 3.18
N ILE A 16 -1.46 6.66 2.41
CA ILE A 16 -1.53 7.50 1.20
C ILE A 16 -2.47 6.86 0.17
N ASN A 17 -2.40 5.53 0.00
CA ASN A 17 -3.24 4.81 -0.95
C ASN A 17 -4.72 4.84 -0.57
N ILE A 18 -5.06 4.61 0.71
CA ILE A 18 -6.43 4.74 1.22
C ILE A 18 -6.97 6.14 0.98
N GLN A 19 -6.20 7.18 1.35
CA GLN A 19 -6.59 8.57 1.11
C GLN A 19 -6.82 8.86 -0.38
N LYS A 20 -6.03 8.26 -1.28
CA LYS A 20 -6.19 8.44 -2.72
C LYS A 20 -7.47 7.80 -3.25
N ILE A 21 -7.84 6.61 -2.74
CA ILE A 21 -9.08 5.92 -3.12
C ILE A 21 -10.29 6.67 -2.58
N GLU A 22 -10.27 7.09 -1.32
CA GLU A 22 -11.37 7.85 -0.68
C GLU A 22 -11.62 9.19 -1.36
N ASN A 23 -10.57 9.85 -1.86
CA ASN A 23 -10.69 11.12 -2.59
C ASN A 23 -10.99 10.97 -4.08
N MET A 24 -11.19 9.75 -4.57
CA MET A 24 -11.42 9.52 -6.00
C MET A 24 -12.74 10.12 -6.48
N ASP A 25 -13.77 10.14 -5.64
CA ASP A 25 -15.06 10.75 -5.96
C ASP A 25 -15.00 12.29 -6.02
N ASN A 26 -13.96 12.87 -5.40
CA ASN A 26 -13.65 14.30 -5.46
C ASN A 26 -12.63 14.64 -6.56
N ASN A 27 -12.27 13.67 -7.41
CA ASN A 27 -11.27 13.90 -8.43
C ASN A 27 -11.87 14.81 -9.53
N PRO A 28 -11.26 15.98 -9.79
CA PRO A 28 -11.80 16.96 -10.71
C PRO A 28 -11.98 16.42 -12.13
N ILE A 29 -11.15 15.47 -12.55
CA ILE A 29 -11.25 14.84 -13.88
C ILE A 29 -12.51 13.99 -13.98
N TYR A 30 -12.84 13.22 -12.93
CA TYR A 30 -14.03 12.38 -12.93
C TYR A 30 -15.31 13.23 -12.90
N ILE A 31 -15.31 14.30 -12.12
CA ILE A 31 -16.42 15.25 -12.05
C ILE A 31 -16.62 15.93 -13.41
N GLU A 32 -15.55 16.50 -13.99
CA GLU A 32 -15.60 17.18 -15.29
C GLU A 32 -16.05 16.23 -16.41
N LEU A 33 -15.57 14.99 -16.43
CA LEU A 33 -16.00 13.99 -17.42
C LEU A 33 -17.48 13.64 -17.23
N SER A 34 -17.94 13.47 -15.99
CA SER A 34 -19.35 13.18 -15.71
C SER A 34 -20.25 14.32 -16.17
N GLU A 35 -19.89 15.56 -15.84
CA GLU A 35 -20.63 16.77 -16.25
C GLU A 35 -20.68 16.91 -17.78
N LYS A 36 -19.57 16.67 -18.48
CA LYS A 36 -19.51 16.75 -19.96
C LYS A 36 -20.27 15.63 -20.67
N VAL A 37 -20.34 14.43 -20.07
CA VAL A 37 -21.19 13.34 -20.57
C VAL A 37 -22.67 13.67 -20.34
N GLU A 38 -23.00 14.27 -19.20
CA GLU A 38 -24.38 14.65 -18.88
C GLU A 38 -24.90 15.82 -19.71
N SER A 39 -24.04 16.81 -20.00
CA SER A 39 -24.35 17.98 -20.83
C SER A 39 -24.43 17.65 -22.32
N GLY A 40 -23.89 16.48 -22.73
CA GLY A 40 -23.82 16.07 -24.14
C GLY A 40 -22.71 16.76 -24.93
N GLU A 41 -21.79 17.45 -24.26
CA GLU A 41 -20.59 18.03 -24.89
C GLU A 41 -19.61 16.95 -25.36
N LEU A 42 -19.57 15.82 -24.65
CA LEU A 42 -18.91 14.63 -25.14
C LEU A 42 -19.84 13.97 -26.16
N GLU A 43 -19.43 13.91 -27.43
CA GLU A 43 -20.12 13.23 -28.55
C GLU A 43 -20.16 11.70 -28.37
N VAL A 44 -20.56 11.26 -27.19
CA VAL A 44 -20.56 9.88 -26.72
C VAL A 44 -21.96 9.61 -26.21
N ASN A 45 -22.48 8.40 -26.46
CA ASN A 45 -23.77 8.01 -25.92
C ASN A 45 -23.76 8.17 -24.39
N LYS A 46 -24.70 8.94 -23.83
CA LYS A 46 -24.75 9.28 -22.39
C LYS A 46 -24.61 8.05 -21.48
N ASN A 47 -25.32 6.96 -21.79
CA ASN A 47 -25.25 5.73 -21.01
C ASN A 47 -23.87 5.07 -21.13
N LEU A 48 -23.29 5.05 -22.33
CA LEU A 48 -21.94 4.51 -22.54
C LEU A 48 -20.87 5.33 -21.82
N GLY A 49 -20.96 6.66 -21.86
CA GLY A 49 -20.04 7.56 -21.17
C GLY A 49 -20.07 7.38 -19.66
N LEU A 50 -21.27 7.31 -19.07
CA LEU A 50 -21.42 7.08 -17.63
C LEU A 50 -20.90 5.70 -17.21
N ILE A 51 -21.15 4.65 -18.00
CA ILE A 51 -20.61 3.30 -17.76
C ILE A 51 -19.08 3.31 -17.80
N LEU A 52 -18.47 4.02 -18.75
CA LEU A 52 -17.01 4.13 -18.85
C LEU A 52 -16.41 4.85 -17.64
N ILE A 53 -17.03 5.94 -17.18
CA ILE A 53 -16.61 6.67 -15.98
C ILE A 53 -16.69 5.78 -14.74
N GLN A 54 -17.78 5.03 -14.59
CA GLN A 54 -17.94 4.08 -13.51
C GLN A 54 -16.90 2.94 -13.59
N GLY A 55 -16.63 2.41 -14.78
CA GLY A 55 -15.61 1.39 -14.99
C GLY A 55 -14.19 1.88 -14.66
N MET A 56 -13.85 3.13 -15.00
CA MET A 56 -12.57 3.75 -14.63
C MET A 56 -12.42 3.89 -13.12
N ARG A 57 -13.51 4.26 -12.43
CA ARG A 57 -13.58 4.35 -10.97
C ARG A 57 -13.33 2.98 -10.35
N GLU A 58 -14.06 1.95 -10.78
CA GLU A 58 -13.91 0.58 -10.29
C GLU A 58 -12.49 0.04 -10.51
N ALA A 59 -11.91 0.27 -11.69
CA ALA A 59 -10.53 -0.12 -12.00
C ALA A 59 -9.50 0.57 -11.07
N HIS A 60 -9.72 1.83 -10.70
CA HIS A 60 -8.85 2.53 -9.75
C HIS A 60 -9.00 2.00 -8.32
N VAL A 61 -10.20 1.67 -7.86
CA VAL A 61 -10.40 1.03 -6.55
C VAL A 61 -9.68 -0.32 -6.52
N ASP A 62 -9.82 -1.12 -7.57
CA ASP A 62 -9.22 -2.44 -7.66
C ASP A 62 -7.68 -2.37 -7.68
N ALA A 63 -7.11 -1.46 -8.49
CA ALA A 63 -5.68 -1.19 -8.48
C ALA A 63 -5.19 -0.70 -7.10
N GLY A 64 -5.98 0.12 -6.42
CA GLY A 64 -5.72 0.56 -5.05
C GLY A 64 -5.72 -0.60 -4.05
N SER A 65 -6.70 -1.50 -4.13
CA SER A 65 -6.78 -2.71 -3.30
C SER A 65 -5.58 -3.63 -3.51
N TYR A 66 -5.14 -3.77 -4.76
CA TYR A 66 -3.95 -4.54 -5.11
C TYR A 66 -2.67 -3.91 -4.50
N LEU A 67 -2.52 -2.59 -4.56
CA LEU A 67 -1.40 -1.88 -3.92
C LEU A 67 -1.40 -2.04 -2.40
N ASP A 68 -2.56 -1.98 -1.74
CA ASP A 68 -2.68 -2.24 -0.30
C ASP A 68 -2.18 -3.64 0.07
N SER A 69 -2.53 -4.64 -0.75
CA SER A 69 -2.07 -6.02 -0.59
C SER A 69 -0.54 -6.13 -0.71
N ILE A 70 0.07 -5.43 -1.67
CA ILE A 70 1.53 -5.36 -1.82
C ILE A 70 2.19 -4.75 -0.59
N PHE A 71 1.68 -3.60 -0.11
CA PHE A 71 2.26 -2.95 1.07
C PHE A 71 2.16 -3.83 2.32
N LYS A 72 1.04 -4.55 2.51
CA LYS A 72 0.89 -5.52 3.60
C LYS A 72 1.94 -6.62 3.54
N ILE A 73 2.20 -7.17 2.35
CA ILE A 73 3.26 -8.19 2.17
C ILE A 73 4.63 -7.62 2.57
N PHE A 74 4.98 -6.41 2.12
CA PHE A 74 6.24 -5.77 2.49
C PHE A 74 6.38 -5.54 4.00
N ILE A 75 5.31 -5.12 4.66
CA ILE A 75 5.29 -4.95 6.12
C ILE A 75 5.58 -6.30 6.81
N TYR A 76 4.91 -7.38 6.40
CA TYR A 76 5.14 -8.70 6.99
C TYR A 76 6.56 -9.22 6.76
N VAL A 77 7.11 -9.03 5.56
CA VAL A 77 8.51 -9.36 5.27
C VAL A 77 9.45 -8.54 6.16
N GLY A 78 9.19 -7.24 6.34
CA GLY A 78 9.97 -6.38 7.22
C GLY A 78 9.94 -6.84 8.68
N ILE A 79 8.76 -7.17 9.21
CA ILE A 79 8.59 -7.71 10.57
C ILE A 79 9.34 -9.04 10.74
N PHE A 80 9.22 -9.94 9.77
CA PHE A 80 9.93 -11.21 9.77
C PHE A 80 11.46 -11.03 9.83
N LEU A 81 12.01 -10.12 9.03
CA LEU A 81 13.45 -9.81 9.04
C LEU A 81 13.91 -9.23 10.37
N ILE A 82 13.11 -8.36 11.00
CA ILE A 82 13.40 -7.83 12.34
C ILE A 82 13.45 -8.97 13.36
N PHE A 83 12.45 -9.86 13.33
CA PHE A 83 12.40 -11.01 14.23
C PHE A 83 13.60 -11.95 14.06
N LEU A 84 14.01 -12.21 12.82
CA LEU A 84 15.16 -13.05 12.51
C LEU A 84 16.47 -12.44 13.05
N VAL A 85 16.67 -11.12 12.86
CA VAL A 85 17.85 -10.40 13.39
C VAL A 85 17.88 -10.45 14.92
N LEU A 86 16.74 -10.22 15.59
CA LEU A 86 16.66 -10.31 17.05
C LEU A 86 16.97 -11.71 17.57
N THR A 87 16.47 -12.74 16.90
CA THR A 87 16.73 -14.14 17.26
C THR A 87 18.22 -14.47 17.12
N LEU A 88 18.86 -14.08 16.01
CA LEU A 88 20.29 -14.29 15.80
C LEU A 88 21.15 -13.52 16.82
N ALA A 89 20.79 -12.27 17.12
CA ALA A 89 21.47 -11.46 18.13
C ALA A 89 21.38 -12.13 19.51
N PHE A 90 20.19 -12.65 19.88
CA PHE A 90 19.98 -13.37 21.14
C PHE A 90 20.80 -14.67 21.22
N VAL A 91 20.79 -15.49 20.16
CA VAL A 91 21.59 -16.71 20.09
C VAL A 91 23.08 -16.40 20.22
N THR A 92 23.55 -15.39 19.50
CA THR A 92 24.96 -14.95 19.54
C THR A 92 25.36 -14.48 20.94
N TRP A 93 24.54 -13.64 21.58
CA TRP A 93 24.74 -13.19 22.95
C TRP A 93 24.84 -14.37 23.93
N ARG A 94 23.94 -15.35 23.80
CA ARG A 94 23.91 -16.53 24.67
C ARG A 94 25.14 -17.42 24.49
N LEU A 95 25.66 -17.55 23.26
CA LEU A 95 26.88 -18.30 22.99
C LEU A 95 28.11 -17.58 23.58
N PHE A 96 28.22 -16.27 23.38
CA PHE A 96 29.34 -15.48 23.94
C PHE A 96 29.38 -15.51 25.47
N THR A 97 28.24 -15.35 26.14
CA THR A 97 28.17 -15.42 27.61
C THR A 97 28.54 -16.80 28.13
N LYS A 98 28.09 -17.88 27.48
CA LYS A 98 28.52 -19.25 27.82
C LYS A 98 30.01 -19.50 27.63
N VAL A 99 30.64 -18.93 26.60
CA VAL A 99 32.08 -19.08 26.35
C VAL A 99 32.91 -18.27 27.34
N SER A 100 32.46 -17.07 27.70
CA SER A 100 33.10 -16.22 28.72
C SER A 100 33.14 -16.91 30.09
N VAL A 101 32.01 -17.46 30.55
CA VAL A 101 31.92 -18.18 31.85
C VAL A 101 32.79 -19.44 31.88
N LYS A 102 33.15 -20.01 30.73
CA LYS A 102 33.99 -21.21 30.65
C LYS A 102 35.51 -20.91 30.64
N ARG A 103 35.89 -19.64 30.52
CA ARG A 103 37.29 -19.18 30.47
C ARG A 103 37.79 -18.59 31.79
N ASP A 104 36.88 -18.31 32.72
CA ASP A 104 37.18 -17.94 34.12
C ASP A 104 37.15 -19.18 35.02
#